data_AF-A0A354BFD4-F1
#
_entry.id   AF-A0A354BFD4-F1
#
_cell.length_a   1.000
_cell.length_b   1.000
_cell.length_c   1.000
_cell.angle_alpha   90.00
_cell.angle_beta   90.00
_cell.angle_gamma   90.00
#
_symmetry.space_group_name_H-M   'P 1'
#
loop_
_entity.id
_entity.type
_entity.pdbx_description
1 polymer ?
#
loop_
_entity_poly.entity_id
_entity_poly.type
_entity_poly.pdbx_seq_one_letter_code
_entity_poly.pdbx_strand_id
1 'polypeptide(L)' 'FDTMYRDHVDLMYRFAHRLCGETEAAKDLVQETFLNAYRGLDRFRGDAQISTWLYTIASRACLRMRRKRK' A
#
# COMPACT_ATOMS: atom_id res chain seq x y z
N PHE A 1 -10.25 -10.86 -0.11
CA PHE A 1 -9.43 -9.72 -0.54
C PHE A 1 -10.30 -8.49 -0.85
N ASP A 2 -11.42 -8.63 -1.57
CA ASP A 2 -12.32 -7.50 -1.90
C ASP A 2 -12.76 -6.66 -0.69
N THR A 3 -13.20 -7.29 0.41
CA THR A 3 -13.52 -6.59 1.68
C THR A 3 -12.32 -5.82 2.24
N MET A 4 -11.15 -6.47 2.35
CA MET A 4 -9.90 -5.82 2.77
C MET A 4 -9.58 -4.58 1.90
N TYR A 5 -9.77 -4.67 0.59
CA TYR A 5 -9.54 -3.56 -0.31
C TYR A 5 -10.51 -2.40 -0.04
N ARG A 6 -11.82 -2.66 -0.03
CA ARG A 6 -12.86 -1.64 0.19
C ARG A 6 -12.68 -0.92 1.54
N ASP A 7 -12.36 -1.67 2.59
CA ASP A 7 -12.23 -1.13 3.94
C ASP A 7 -10.99 -0.23 4.11
N HIS A 8 -9.99 -0.36 3.25
CA HIS A 8 -8.68 0.28 3.44
C HIS A 8 -8.24 1.21 2.30
N VAL A 9 -8.89 1.17 1.13
CA VAL A 9 -8.43 1.93 -0.06
C VAL A 9 -8.39 3.44 0.20
N ASP A 10 -9.39 4.01 0.86
CA ASP A 10 -9.43 5.46 1.13
C ASP A 10 -8.37 5.90 2.13
N LEU A 11 -8.04 5.04 3.10
CA LEU A 11 -6.98 5.28 4.07
C LEU A 11 -5.61 5.20 3.39
N MET A 12 -5.41 4.17 2.56
CA MET A 12 -4.18 3.98 1.80
C MET A 12 -3.97 5.08 0.78
N TYR A 13 -5.02 5.56 0.12
CA TYR A 13 -4.93 6.69 -0.80
C TYR A 13 -4.49 7.97 -0.08
N ARG A 14 -5.09 8.30 1.06
CA ARG A 14 -4.68 9.46 1.87
C ARG A 14 -3.21 9.36 2.31
N PHE A 15 -2.78 8.17 2.73
CA PHE A 15 -1.38 7.93 3.11
C PHE A 15 -0.43 8.05 1.93
N ALA A 16 -0.75 7.43 0.80
CA ALA A 16 0.04 7.49 -0.43
C ALA A 16 0.14 8.91 -0.97
N HIS A 17 -0.94 9.69 -0.92
CA HIS A 17 -0.96 11.08 -1.34
C HIS A 17 -0.02 11.94 -0.49
N ARG A 18 0.02 11.69 0.83
CA ARG A 18 0.96 12.39 1.74
C ARG A 18 2.41 12.00 1.51
N LEU A 19 2.68 10.76 1.07
CA LEU A 19 4.03 10.28 0.76
C LEU A 19 4.55 10.74 -0.60
N CYS A 20 3.70 10.75 -1.62
CA CYS A 20 4.09 11.02 -3.00
C CYS A 20 3.95 12.49 -3.40
N GLY A 21 3.01 13.23 -2.81
CA GLY A 21 2.76 14.65 -3.14
C GLY A 21 2.11 14.89 -4.51
N GLU A 22 1.79 13.82 -5.25
CA GLU A 22 1.19 13.85 -6.59
C GLU A 22 0.13 12.74 -6.71
N THR A 23 -1.01 13.08 -7.33
CA THR A 23 -2.17 12.17 -7.48
C THR A 23 -1.83 10.87 -8.21
N GLU A 24 -1.15 10.94 -9.35
CA GLU A 24 -0.86 9.74 -10.16
C GLU A 24 0.13 8.82 -9.44
N ALA A 25 1.18 9.39 -8.85
CA ALA A 25 2.12 8.63 -8.03
C ALA A 25 1.44 8.00 -6.78
N ALA A 26 0.41 8.65 -6.22
CA ALA A 26 -0.35 8.09 -5.12
C ALA A 26 -1.23 6.90 -5.57
N LYS A 27 -1.91 7.01 -6.71
CA LYS A 27 -2.70 5.91 -7.29
C LYS A 27 -1.83 4.69 -7.59
N ASP A 28 -0.69 4.90 -8.23
CA ASP A 28 0.28 3.84 -8.52
C ASP A 28 0.75 3.15 -7.23
N LEU A 29 1.07 3.95 -6.19
CA LEU A 29 1.51 3.41 -4.91
C LEU A 29 0.41 2.58 -4.22
N VAL A 30 -0.84 3.05 -4.25
CA VAL A 30 -1.99 2.29 -3.71
C VAL A 30 -2.14 0.96 -4.45
N GLN A 31 -2.10 1.00 -5.79
CA GLN A 31 -2.24 -0.19 -6.61
C GLN A 31 -1.11 -1.19 -6.33
N GLU A 32 0.13 -0.74 -6.29
CA GLU A 32 1.29 -1.58 -5.98
C GLU A 32 1.23 -2.14 -4.56
N THR A 33 0.70 -1.37 -3.60
CA THR A 33 0.47 -1.80 -2.22
C THR A 33 -0.50 -2.96 -2.17
N PHE A 34 -1.69 -2.82 -2.75
CA PHE A 34 -2.69 -3.87 -2.75
C PHE A 34 -2.28 -5.10 -3.56
N LEU A 35 -1.54 -4.92 -4.67
CA LEU A 35 -0.98 -6.05 -5.42
C LEU A 35 0.04 -6.84 -4.59
N ASN A 36 0.92 -6.16 -3.86
CA ASN A 36 1.87 -6.82 -2.96
C ASN A 36 1.17 -7.46 -1.75
N ALA A 37 0.11 -6.84 -1.23
CA ALA A 37 -0.71 -7.40 -0.16
C ALA A 37 -1.42 -8.68 -0.63
N TYR A 38 -2.01 -8.67 -1.81
CA TYR A 38 -2.64 -9.86 -2.39
C TYR A 38 -1.64 -11.04 -2.50
N ARG A 39 -0.43 -10.76 -2.96
CA ARG A 39 0.65 -11.77 -3.11
C ARG A 39 1.21 -12.29 -1.79
N GLY A 40 1.04 -11.56 -0.69
CA GLY A 40 1.56 -11.93 0.63
C GLY A 40 0.47 -12.27 1.64
N LEU A 41 -0.79 -12.35 1.21
CA LEU A 41 -1.94 -12.55 2.09
C LEU A 41 -1.90 -13.92 2.78
N ASP A 42 -1.44 -14.94 2.06
CA ASP A 42 -1.20 -16.30 2.55
C ASP A 42 -0.15 -16.36 3.69
N ARG A 43 0.77 -15.39 3.72
CA ARG A 43 1.84 -15.27 4.72
C ARG A 43 1.52 -14.31 5.86
N PHE A 44 0.37 -13.63 5.79
CA PHE A 44 -0.03 -12.71 6.84
C PHE A 44 -0.50 -13.49 8.06
N ARG A 45 0.31 -13.47 9.12
CA ARG A 45 0.08 -14.24 10.35
C ARG A 45 -1.07 -13.72 11.24
N GLY A 46 -1.59 -12.52 10.97
CA GLY A 46 -2.62 -11.90 11.80
C GLY A 46 -2.13 -11.29 13.12
N ASP A 47 -0.82 -11.27 13.36
CA ASP A 47 -0.21 -10.70 14.58
C ASP A 47 -0.38 -9.17 14.71
N ALA A 48 -0.86 -8.51 13.66
CA ALA A 48 -1.06 -7.06 13.60
C ALA A 48 -2.38 -6.73 12.91
N GLN A 49 -2.84 -5.49 13.05
CA GLN A 49 -3.96 -4.97 12.26
C GLN A 49 -3.60 -4.98 10.76
N ILE A 50 -4.60 -5.25 9.90
CA ILE A 50 -4.43 -5.20 8.44
C ILE A 50 -3.91 -3.84 7.98
N SER A 51 -4.42 -2.74 8.55
CA SER A 51 -3.96 -1.38 8.26
C SER A 51 -2.46 -1.20 8.53
N THR A 52 -1.96 -1.68 9.67
CA THR A 52 -0.53 -1.66 10.03
C THR A 52 0.31 -2.43 9.02
N TRP A 53 -0.16 -3.59 8.58
CA TRP A 53 0.50 -4.39 7.57
C TRP A 53 0.54 -3.70 6.20
N LEU A 54 -0.59 -3.11 5.78
CA LEU A 54 -0.69 -2.34 4.53
C LEU A 54 0.24 -1.11 4.54
N TYR A 55 0.34 -0.37 5.65
CA TYR A 55 1.30 0.74 5.77
C TYR A 55 2.75 0.31 5.58
N THR A 56 3.11 -0.87 6.09
CA THR A 56 4.45 -1.44 5.92
C THR A 56 4.72 -1.75 4.44
N ILE A 57 3.74 -2.33 3.75
CA ILE A 57 3.84 -2.62 2.31
C ILE A 57 3.95 -1.33 1.51
N ALA A 58 3.09 -0.35 1.78
CA ALA A 58 3.08 0.95 1.10
C ALA A 58 4.41 1.69 1.29
N SER A 59 4.97 1.71 2.49
CA SER A 59 6.26 2.36 2.76
C SER A 59 7.40 1.71 1.95
N ARG A 60 7.41 0.37 1.87
CA ARG A 60 8.40 -0.39 1.07
C ARG A 60 8.22 -0.15 -0.43
N ALA A 61 6.99 -0.14 -0.92
CA ALA A 61 6.67 0.15 -2.33
C ALA A 61 7.09 1.58 -2.70
N CYS A 62 6.76 2.57 -1.87
CA CYS A 62 7.16 3.97 -2.08
C CYS A 62 8.69 4.12 -2.19
N LEU A 63 9.45 3.46 -1.30
CA LEU A 63 10.92 3.47 -1.36
C LEU A 63 11.44 2.85 -2.67
N ARG A 64 10.81 1.77 -3.14
CA ARG A 64 11.14 1.13 -4.43
C ARG A 64 10.84 2.06 -5.61
N MET A 65 9.69 2.71 -5.64
CA MET A 65 9.32 3.68 -6.69
C MET A 65 10.32 4.83 -6.75
N ARG A 66 10.68 5.40 -5.59
CA ARG A 66 11.66 6.49 -5.51
C ARG A 66 13.05 6.08 -6.01
N ARG A 67 13.48 4.84 -5.73
CA ARG A 67 14.75 4.30 -6.25
C ARG A 67 14.75 4.12 -7.76
N LYS A 68 13.62 3.79 -8.39
CA LYS A 68 13.50 3.65 -9.85
C LYS A 68 13.49 4.98 -10.61
N ARG A 69 13.09 6.07 -9.96
CA ARG A 69 13.01 7.42 -10.54
C ARG A 69 14.36 8.17 -10.52
N LYS A 70 15.37 7.62 -9.84
CA LYS A 70 16.72 8.19 -9.74
C LYS A 70 17.64 7.48 -10.71
#